data_AF-G2PQB4-F1
#
_entry.id   AF-G2PQB4-F1
#
_cell.length_a   1.000
_cell.length_b   1.000
_cell.length_c   1.000
_cell.angle_alpha   90.00
_cell.angle_beta   90.00
_cell.angle_gamma   90.00
#
_symmetry.space_group_name_H-M   'P 1'
#
loop_
_entity.id
_entity.type
_entity.pdbx_description
1 polymer ?
#
loop_
_entity_poly.entity_id
_entity_poly.type
_entity_poly.pdbx_seq_one_letter_code
_entity_poly.pdbx_strand_id
1 'polypeptide(L)'
;MKRTHENNYAIYLLTHELIHIIYKKVPLIDLKAAQLIVQDRMHLQEGREMPVLCDIRDVRTINKAARDYLALEGSLWVEKLAFLIDPPVTDMISSIYLDTHAQKVPTRSFTKKAEALAYLGIKETDVN
;
A
#
# COMPACT_ATOMS: atom_id res chain seq x y z
N MET A 1 0.30 -10.96 -17.58
CA MET A 1 1.28 -11.82 -16.88
C MET A 1 1.31 -11.38 -15.42
N LYS A 2 1.07 -12.30 -14.48
CA LYS A 2 1.12 -12.02 -13.04
C LYS A 2 2.56 -12.14 -12.57
N ARG A 3 3.05 -11.17 -11.78
CA ARG A 3 4.37 -11.24 -11.14
C ARG A 3 4.19 -11.18 -9.64
N THR A 4 5.01 -11.95 -8.92
CA THR A 4 5.03 -11.96 -7.47
C THR A 4 6.43 -11.64 -6.98
N HIS A 5 6.50 -10.94 -5.85
CA HIS A 5 7.74 -10.69 -5.11
C HIS A 5 7.45 -10.73 -3.62
N GLU A 6 8.45 -11.03 -2.81
CA GLU A 6 8.29 -11.15 -1.37
C GLU A 6 9.58 -10.74 -0.65
N ASN A 7 9.44 -9.98 0.43
CA ASN A 7 10.52 -9.67 1.36
C ASN A 7 10.06 -9.92 2.81
N ASN A 8 10.86 -9.55 3.81
CA ASN A 8 10.52 -9.77 5.22
C ASN A 8 9.29 -8.99 5.73
N TYR A 9 8.85 -7.97 5.00
CA TYR A 9 7.81 -7.03 5.41
C TYR A 9 6.53 -7.11 4.55
N ALA A 10 6.62 -7.55 3.30
CA ALA A 10 5.47 -7.55 2.39
C ALA A 10 5.55 -8.63 1.30
N ILE A 11 4.37 -9.01 0.80
CA ILE A 11 4.16 -9.78 -0.43
C ILE A 11 3.56 -8.84 -1.47
N TYR A 12 4.03 -8.92 -2.70
CA TYR A 12 3.59 -8.09 -3.81
C TYR A 12 2.97 -8.96 -4.89
N LEU A 13 1.76 -8.62 -5.31
CA LEU A 13 1.05 -9.27 -6.40
C LEU A 13 0.79 -8.21 -7.47
N LEU A 14 1.52 -8.30 -8.58
CA LEU A 14 1.38 -7.39 -9.71
C LEU A 14 0.54 -8.04 -10.81
N THR A 15 -0.51 -7.33 -11.23
CA THR A 15 -1.28 -7.61 -12.44
C THR A 15 -1.04 -6.51 -13.49
N HIS A 16 -1.80 -6.52 -14.59
CA HIS A 16 -1.73 -5.44 -15.57
C HIS A 16 -2.34 -4.13 -15.05
N GLU A 17 -3.31 -4.22 -14.13
CA GLU A 17 -4.15 -3.09 -13.71
C GLU A 17 -3.91 -2.67 -12.25
N LEU A 18 -3.25 -3.51 -11.45
CA LEU A 18 -3.13 -3.31 -10.00
C LEU A 18 -1.81 -3.87 -9.48
N ILE A 19 -1.23 -3.18 -8.50
CA ILE A 19 -0.31 -3.80 -7.55
C ILE A 19 -0.97 -3.93 -6.18
N HIS A 20 -1.03 -5.16 -5.68
CA HIS A 20 -1.55 -5.48 -4.35
C HIS A 20 -0.38 -5.83 -3.43
N ILE A 21 -0.21 -5.04 -2.38
CA ILE A 21 0.86 -5.16 -1.39
C ILE A 21 0.23 -5.65 -0.09
N ILE A 22 0.61 -6.84 0.34
CA ILE A 22 0.14 -7.45 1.59
C ILE A 22 1.25 -7.33 2.62
N TYR A 23 1.05 -6.47 3.61
CA TYR A 23 2.04 -6.26 4.67
C TYR A 23 1.98 -7.42 5.67
N LYS A 24 3.15 -7.95 6.00
CA LYS A 24 3.30 -9.05 6.94
C LYS A 24 3.20 -8.54 8.37
N LYS A 25 2.85 -9.45 9.29
CA LYS A 25 2.85 -9.19 10.72
C LYS A 25 4.27 -9.00 11.23
N VAL A 26 4.69 -7.74 11.31
CA VAL A 26 5.99 -7.32 11.86
C VAL A 26 5.79 -6.37 13.05
N PRO A 27 6.72 -6.36 14.03
CA PRO A 27 6.57 -5.52 15.22
C PRO A 27 6.68 -4.02 14.90
N LEU A 28 7.49 -3.65 13.91
CA LEU A 28 7.74 -2.27 13.52
C LEU A 28 8.11 -2.16 12.04
N ILE A 29 7.49 -1.23 11.33
CA ILE A 29 7.98 -0.70 10.05
C ILE A 29 8.75 0.58 10.37
N ASP A 30 10.07 0.50 10.26
CA ASP A 30 10.97 1.65 10.38
C ASP A 30 11.33 2.24 9.01
N LEU A 31 12.20 3.25 8.99
CA LEU A 31 12.57 3.93 7.73
C LEU A 31 13.24 2.97 6.74
N LYS A 32 14.07 2.04 7.20
CA LYS A 32 14.75 1.07 6.32
C LYS A 32 13.74 0.10 5.71
N ALA A 33 12.79 -0.38 6.52
CA ALA A 33 11.69 -1.19 6.03
C ALA A 33 10.84 -0.43 5.00
N ALA A 34 10.50 0.83 5.27
CA ALA A 34 9.75 1.66 4.32
C ALA A 34 10.49 1.87 2.99
N GLN A 35 11.81 2.14 3.04
CA GLN A 35 12.66 2.28 1.85
C GLN A 35 12.71 1.00 1.02
N LEU A 36 12.89 -0.15 1.66
CA LEU A 36 12.86 -1.45 0.98
C LEU A 36 11.49 -1.71 0.34
N ILE A 37 10.41 -1.42 1.07
CA ILE A 37 9.05 -1.66 0.59
C ILE A 37 8.75 -0.85 -0.67
N VAL A 38 9.16 0.43 -0.68
CA VAL A 38 9.00 1.33 -1.83
C VAL A 38 9.92 0.92 -2.97
N GLN A 39 11.17 0.56 -2.70
CA GLN A 39 12.12 0.09 -3.72
C GLN A 39 11.59 -1.14 -4.46
N ASP A 40 11.12 -2.15 -3.73
CA ASP A 40 10.58 -3.39 -4.30
C ASP A 40 9.32 -3.12 -5.13
N ARG A 41 8.41 -2.27 -4.62
CA ARG A 41 7.23 -1.82 -5.35
C ARG A 41 7.62 -1.13 -6.67
N MET A 42 8.55 -0.18 -6.62
CA MET A 42 8.98 0.59 -7.79
C MET A 42 9.69 -0.29 -8.82
N HIS A 43 10.49 -1.27 -8.37
CA HIS A 43 11.14 -2.23 -9.25
C HIS A 43 10.10 -3.06 -10.04
N LEU A 44 9.04 -3.52 -9.37
CA LEU A 44 7.94 -4.24 -10.02
C LEU A 44 7.15 -3.37 -11.01
N GLN A 45 6.98 -2.09 -10.68
CA GLN A 45 6.23 -1.16 -11.51
C GLN A 45 6.97 -0.76 -12.79
N GLU A 46 8.30 -0.83 -12.81
CA GLU A 46 9.13 -0.48 -13.99
C GLU A 46 8.80 0.92 -14.55
N GLY A 47 8.50 1.89 -13.67
CA GLY A 47 8.14 3.26 -14.05
C GLY A 47 6.67 3.47 -14.45
N ARG A 48 5.82 2.44 -14.39
CA ARG A 48 4.38 2.58 -14.67
C ARG A 48 3.63 3.09 -13.45
N GLU A 49 2.87 4.16 -13.64
CA GLU A 49 1.87 4.59 -12.66
C GLU A 49 0.68 3.63 -12.70
N MET A 50 0.13 3.28 -11.53
CA MET A 50 -1.04 2.41 -11.43
C MET A 50 -1.76 2.52 -10.09
N PRO A 51 -3.00 2.02 -9.99
CA PRO A 51 -3.67 1.79 -8.72
C PRO A 51 -2.87 0.86 -7.80
N VAL A 52 -2.91 1.15 -6.50
CA VAL A 52 -2.26 0.36 -5.45
C VAL A 52 -3.27 -0.02 -4.38
N LEU A 53 -3.33 -1.31 -4.05
CA LEU A 53 -4.04 -1.82 -2.88
C LEU A 53 -3.01 -2.21 -1.82
N CYS A 54 -3.08 -1.59 -0.65
CA CYS A 54 -2.22 -1.90 0.50
C CYS A 54 -3.07 -2.60 1.57
N ASP A 55 -2.82 -3.88 1.81
CA ASP A 55 -3.39 -4.61 2.94
C ASP A 55 -2.50 -4.46 4.17
N ILE A 56 -2.94 -3.60 5.09
CA ILE A 56 -2.19 -3.23 6.29
C ILE A 56 -2.79 -3.85 7.56
N ARG A 57 -3.74 -4.79 7.45
CA ARG A 57 -4.46 -5.37 8.59
C ARG A 57 -3.53 -6.00 9.64
N ASP A 58 -2.40 -6.53 9.20
CA ASP A 58 -1.39 -7.14 10.09
C ASP A 58 -0.32 -6.17 10.60
N VAL A 59 -0.33 -4.91 10.15
CA VAL A 59 0.61 -3.87 10.58
C VAL A 59 0.26 -3.39 11.98
N ARG A 60 1.23 -3.48 12.89
CA ARG A 60 1.05 -3.09 14.30
C ARG A 60 1.57 -1.69 14.61
N THR A 61 2.71 -1.31 14.02
CA THR A 61 3.35 -0.02 14.31
C THR A 61 4.21 0.42 13.14
N ILE A 62 4.14 1.72 12.84
CA ILE A 62 5.00 2.40 11.88
C ILE A 62 5.57 3.63 12.58
N ASN A 63 6.88 3.85 12.56
CA ASN A 63 7.45 5.05 13.18
C ASN A 63 7.23 6.30 12.30
N LYS A 64 7.45 7.49 12.86
CA LYS A 64 7.21 8.75 12.14
C LYS A 64 8.02 8.85 10.83
N ALA A 65 9.32 8.54 10.88
CA ALA A 65 10.19 8.63 9.71
C ALA A 65 9.74 7.72 8.55
N ALA A 66 9.27 6.50 8.87
CA ALA A 66 8.71 5.59 7.89
C ALA A 66 7.39 6.12 7.31
N ARG A 67 6.48 6.66 8.13
CA ARG A 67 5.23 7.26 7.65
C ARG A 67 5.50 8.46 6.73
N ASP A 68 6.41 9.34 7.11
CA ASP A 68 6.78 10.51 6.31
C ASP A 68 7.37 10.08 4.95
N TYR A 69 8.25 9.08 4.95
CA TYR A 69 8.83 8.53 3.72
C TYR A 69 7.78 7.86 2.82
N LEU A 70 6.88 7.05 3.40
CA LEU A 70 5.78 6.42 2.65
C LEU A 70 4.82 7.46 2.06
N ALA A 71 4.51 8.53 2.80
CA ALA A 71 3.61 9.58 2.32
C ALA A 71 4.20 10.41 1.18
N LEU A 72 5.51 10.63 1.18
CA LEU A 72 6.22 11.42 0.17
C LEU A 72 6.72 10.54 -0.99
N GLU A 73 7.77 9.77 -0.75
CA GLU A 73 8.44 8.95 -1.76
C GLU A 73 7.60 7.73 -2.15
N GLY A 74 6.86 7.17 -1.18
CA GLY A 74 5.98 6.03 -1.41
C GLY A 74 4.79 6.33 -2.33
N SER A 75 4.46 7.61 -2.53
CA SER A 75 3.37 8.05 -3.43
C SER A 75 3.78 8.14 -4.90
N LEU A 76 5.07 8.02 -5.23
CA LEU A 76 5.53 8.04 -6.62
C LEU A 76 5.00 6.82 -7.40
N TRP A 77 4.52 7.08 -8.61
CA TRP A 77 3.89 6.10 -9.51
C TRP A 77 2.62 5.44 -8.93
N VAL A 78 1.93 6.14 -8.04
CA VAL A 78 0.64 5.70 -7.49
C VAL A 78 -0.45 6.62 -8.05
N GLU A 79 -1.36 6.06 -8.85
CA GLU A 79 -2.48 6.82 -9.41
C GLU A 79 -3.62 6.99 -8.39
N LYS A 80 -3.88 5.93 -7.62
CA LYS A 80 -4.91 5.86 -6.59
C LYS A 80 -4.51 4.80 -5.57
N LEU A 81 -4.72 5.10 -4.30
CA LEU A 81 -4.32 4.24 -3.19
C LEU A 81 -5.54 3.81 -2.36
N ALA A 82 -5.67 2.51 -2.13
CA ALA A 82 -6.63 1.97 -1.18
C ALA A 82 -5.91 1.24 -0.06
N PHE A 83 -6.27 1.53 1.19
CA PHE A 83 -5.86 0.74 2.34
C PHE A 83 -6.96 -0.25 2.71
N LEU A 84 -6.62 -1.53 2.83
CA LEU A 84 -7.45 -2.52 3.51
C LEU A 84 -7.04 -2.56 4.98
N ILE A 85 -7.99 -2.25 5.85
CA ILE A 85 -7.77 -1.99 7.28
C ILE A 85 -8.63 -2.91 8.16
N ASP A 86 -8.17 -3.17 9.37
CA ASP A 86 -8.89 -3.87 10.44
C ASP A 86 -8.84 -3.00 11.71
N PRO A 87 -9.83 -2.11 11.90
CA PRO A 87 -9.86 -1.14 13.00
C PRO A 87 -9.71 -1.80 14.38
N PRO A 88 -9.15 -1.09 15.39
CA PRO A 88 -8.94 0.37 15.43
C PRO A 88 -7.52 0.84 15.06
N VAL A 89 -6.52 -0.04 15.09
CA VAL A 89 -5.10 0.37 14.97
C VAL A 89 -4.73 0.87 13.58
N THR A 90 -5.21 0.18 12.54
CA THR A 90 -4.95 0.56 11.15
C THR A 90 -5.73 1.80 10.72
N ASP A 91 -6.83 2.12 11.40
CA ASP A 91 -7.60 3.36 11.16
C ASP A 91 -6.74 4.58 11.53
N MET A 92 -6.13 4.57 12.72
CA MET A 92 -5.18 5.60 13.16
C MET A 92 -3.96 5.72 12.23
N ILE A 93 -3.38 4.60 11.80
CA ILE A 93 -2.23 4.60 10.87
C ILE A 93 -2.65 5.24 9.54
N SER A 94 -3.83 4.90 9.03
CA SER A 94 -4.34 5.47 7.79
C SER A 94 -4.73 6.95 7.95
N SER A 95 -5.28 7.38 9.09
CA SER A 95 -5.64 8.77 9.32
C SER A 95 -4.40 9.66 9.38
N ILE A 96 -3.34 9.23 10.07
CA ILE A 96 -2.07 9.98 10.13
C ILE A 96 -1.43 10.09 8.74
N TYR A 97 -1.59 9.05 7.91
CA TYR A 97 -1.15 9.09 6.51
C TYR A 97 -2.01 10.03 5.64
N LEU A 98 -3.32 10.10 5.89
CA LEU A 98 -4.24 11.00 5.18
C LEU A 98 -4.08 12.46 5.60
N ASP A 99 -3.73 12.73 6.85
CA ASP A 99 -3.58 14.07 7.41
C ASP A 99 -2.25 14.75 6.98
N THR A 100 -1.32 13.98 6.41
CA THR A 100 -0.07 14.55 5.90
C THR A 100 -0.36 15.36 4.63
N HIS A 101 -0.21 16.69 4.74
CA HIS A 101 -0.59 17.75 3.78
C HIS A 101 -0.02 17.63 2.34
N ALA A 102 0.64 16.53 1.98
CA ALA A 102 1.35 16.33 0.72
C ALA A 102 0.62 15.47 -0.32
N GLN A 103 -0.53 14.87 -0.01
CA GLN A 103 -1.13 13.83 -0.85
C GLN A 103 -1.81 14.42 -2.10
N LYS A 104 -1.10 14.39 -3.25
CA LYS A 104 -1.71 14.53 -4.60
C LYS A 104 -2.46 13.27 -5.04
N VAL A 105 -2.20 12.14 -4.38
CA VAL A 105 -2.77 10.83 -4.71
C VAL A 105 -4.13 10.67 -4.01
N PRO A 106 -5.22 10.37 -4.74
CA PRO A 106 -6.48 9.99 -4.13
C PRO A 106 -6.32 8.72 -3.29
N THR A 107 -6.49 8.86 -1.97
CA THR A 107 -6.27 7.79 -0.99
C THR A 107 -7.53 7.56 -0.14
N ARG A 108 -7.93 6.30 0.07
CA ARG A 108 -9.05 5.93 0.97
C ARG A 108 -8.81 4.60 1.69
N SER A 109 -9.43 4.43 2.86
CA SER A 109 -9.40 3.20 3.65
C SER A 109 -10.71 2.43 3.56
N PHE A 110 -10.65 1.11 3.59
CA PHE A 110 -11.78 0.19 3.48
C PHE A 110 -11.59 -1.01 4.42
N THR A 111 -12.68 -1.57 4.94
CA THR A 111 -12.65 -2.83 5.69
C THR A 111 -12.95 -4.05 4.82
N LYS A 112 -13.53 -3.84 3.63
CA LYS A 112 -13.83 -4.89 2.66
C LYS A 112 -13.01 -4.72 1.39
N LYS A 113 -12.37 -5.80 0.96
CA LYS A 113 -11.56 -5.83 -0.26
C LYS A 113 -12.37 -5.46 -1.51
N ALA A 114 -13.60 -5.95 -1.63
CA ALA A 114 -14.46 -5.64 -2.78
C ALA A 114 -14.74 -4.13 -2.93
N GLU A 115 -14.96 -3.43 -1.82
CA GLU A 115 -15.19 -1.96 -1.83
C GLU A 115 -13.90 -1.21 -2.19
N ALA A 116 -12.74 -1.67 -1.70
CA ALA A 116 -11.44 -1.12 -2.06
C ALA A 116 -11.14 -1.29 -3.56
N LEU A 117 -11.39 -2.48 -4.11
CA LEU A 117 -11.21 -2.75 -5.54
C LEU A 117 -12.16 -1.91 -6.40
N ALA A 118 -13.43 -1.79 -6.00
CA ALA A 118 -14.39 -0.94 -6.69
C ALA A 118 -13.95 0.53 -6.71
N TYR A 119 -13.39 1.04 -5.60
CA TYR A 119 -12.82 2.39 -5.55
C TYR A 119 -11.62 2.55 -6.50
N LEU A 120 -10.76 1.53 -6.61
CA LEU A 120 -9.63 1.49 -7.52
C LEU A 120 -10.03 1.28 -8.99
N GLY A 121 -11.29 0.97 -9.28
CA GLY A 121 -11.77 0.68 -10.63
C GLY A 121 -11.44 -0.73 -11.12
N ILE A 122 -11.09 -1.64 -10.20
CA ILE A 122 -10.68 -3.01 -10.51
C ILE A 122 -11.85 -3.98 -10.29
N LYS A 123 -12.09 -4.90 -11.22
CA LYS A 123 -13.08 -5.98 -11.04
C LYS A 123 -12.44 -7.13 -10.28
N GLU A 124 -13.20 -7.78 -9.40
CA GLU A 124 -12.69 -8.84 -8.52
C GLU A 124 -12.16 -10.06 -9.30
N THR A 125 -12.64 -10.28 -10.53
CA THR A 125 -12.20 -11.35 -11.43
C THR A 125 -10.75 -11.21 -11.90
N ASP A 126 -10.17 -10.00 -11.88
CA ASP A 126 -8.84 -9.74 -12.45
C ASP A 126 -7.70 -9.98 -11.45
N VAL A 127 -8.05 -10.27 -10.19
CA VAL A 127 -7.11 -10.43 -9.06
C VAL A 127 -6.75 -11.91 -8.80
N ASN A 128 -7.51 -12.88 -9.35
CA ASN A 128 -7.35 -14.34 -9.13
C ASN A 128 -6.30 -15.01 -10.01
#